data_AF-C4PLF4-F1
#
_entry.id   AF-C4PLF4-F1
#
_cell.length_a   1.000
_cell.length_b   1.000
_cell.length_c   1.000
_cell.angle_alpha   90.00
_cell.angle_beta   90.00
_cell.angle_gamma   90.00
#
_symmetry.space_group_name_H-M   'P 1'
#
loop_
_entity.id
_entity.type
_entity.pdbx_description
1 polymer ?
#
loop_
_entity_poly.entity_id
_entity_poly.type
_entity_poly.pdbx_seq_one_letter_code
_entity_poly.pdbx_strand_id
1 'polypeptide(L)' 'MVKTDGKTFTFLNAKCESSHLMKRNPRKVTWTVLYRRKHKKGQEEEQTKKRTR' A
#
# COMPACT_ATOMS: atom_id res chain seq x y z
N MET A 1 0.11 11.84 11.39
CA MET A 1 -1.19 12.02 12.08
C MET A 1 -1.36 10.90 13.10
N VAL A 2 -1.52 11.23 14.39
CA VAL A 2 -1.80 10.25 15.45
C VAL A 2 -3.31 10.11 15.59
N LYS A 3 -3.85 8.92 15.36
CA LYS A 3 -5.27 8.64 15.59
C LYS A 3 -5.55 8.44 17.08
N THR A 4 -6.81 8.57 17.46
CA THR A 4 -7.31 8.29 18.82
C THR A 4 -7.06 6.85 19.28
N ASP A 5 -6.89 5.90 18.35
CA ASP A 5 -6.53 4.51 18.61
C ASP A 5 -5.00 4.31 18.78
N GLY A 6 -4.24 5.39 18.94
CA GLY A 6 -2.78 5.38 19.08
C GLY A 6 -2.01 5.07 17.80
N LYS A 7 -2.70 4.76 16.69
CA LYS A 7 -2.03 4.45 15.41
C LYS A 7 -1.52 5.71 14.75
N THR A 8 -0.26 5.66 14.32
CA THR A 8 0.38 6.76 13.61
C THR A 8 0.41 6.49 12.11
N PHE A 9 0.05 7.49 11.32
CA PHE A 9 0.29 7.47 9.88
C PHE A 9 1.46 8.38 9.53
N THR A 10 2.40 7.81 8.77
CA THR A 10 3.49 8.52 8.12
C THR A 10 3.15 8.71 6.64
N PHE A 11 3.23 9.94 6.14
CA PHE A 11 2.99 10.28 4.74
C PHE A 11 4.29 10.81 4.12
N LEU A 12 4.57 10.38 2.89
CA LEU A 12 5.77 10.80 2.15
C LEU A 12 5.68 12.23 1.62
N ASN A 13 4.47 12.70 1.30
CA ASN A 13 4.21 14.00 0.69
C ASN A 13 2.75 14.46 0.91
N ALA A 14 2.46 15.70 0.55
CA ALA A 14 1.14 16.31 0.67
C ALA A 14 0.04 15.60 -0.15
N LYS A 15 0.38 14.98 -1.29
CA LYS A 15 -0.57 14.22 -2.12
C LYS A 15 -1.10 12.99 -1.37
N CYS A 16 -0.23 12.29 -0.64
CA CYS A 16 -0.60 11.14 0.19
C CYS A 16 -1.51 11.56 1.34
N GLU A 17 -1.19 12.67 2.01
CA GLU A 17 -1.99 13.22 3.11
C GLU A 17 -3.38 13.67 2.64
N SER A 18 -3.47 14.46 1.57
CA SER A 18 -4.75 14.88 0.98
C SER A 18 -5.63 13.69 0.58
N SER A 19 -5.04 12.66 -0.02
CA SER A 19 -5.77 11.43 -0.38
C SER A 19 -6.30 10.67 0.85
N HIS A 20 -5.55 10.68 1.96
CA HIS A 20 -5.97 10.09 3.22
C HIS A 20 -7.14 10.86 3.85
N LEU A 21 -7.07 12.19 3.85
CA LEU A 21 -8.15 13.06 4.35
C LEU A 21 -9.44 12.90 3.52
N MET A 22 -9.31 12.69 2.21
CA MET A 22 -10.42 12.34 1.31
C MET A 22 -10.92 10.89 1.48
N LYS A 23 -10.39 10.12 2.44
CA LYS A 23 -10.74 8.72 2.73
C LYS A 23 -10.61 7.79 1.51
N ARG A 24 -9.68 8.10 0.59
CA ARG A 24 -9.46 7.27 -0.60
C ARG A 24 -8.76 5.97 -0.20
N ASN A 25 -9.30 4.84 -0.63
CA ASN A 25 -8.68 3.54 -0.37
C ASN A 25 -7.46 3.35 -1.31
N PRO A 26 -6.23 3.18 -0.80
CA PRO A 26 -5.05 2.96 -1.62
C PRO A 26 -5.20 1.79 -2.61
N ARG A 27 -5.95 0.74 -2.27
CA ARG A 27 -6.20 -0.41 -3.17
C ARG A 27 -7.02 -0.09 -4.42
N LYS A 28 -7.62 1.10 -4.49
CA LYS A 28 -8.33 1.64 -5.67
C LYS A 28 -7.51 2.70 -6.42
N VAL A 29 -6.40 3.19 -5.85
CA VAL A 29 -5.57 4.25 -6.45
C VAL A 29 -4.44 3.62 -7.26
N THR A 30 -4.52 3.77 -8.58
CA THR A 30 -3.74 3.02 -9.59
C THR A 30 -2.22 3.06 -9.40
N TRP A 31 -1.68 4.20 -9.02
CA TRP A 31 -0.23 4.39 -8.87
C TRP A 31 0.35 3.85 -7.55
N THR A 32 -0.49 3.45 -6.59
CA THR A 32 0.00 3.01 -5.29
C THR A 32 0.53 1.58 -5.31
N VAL A 33 1.46 1.28 -4.40
CA VAL A 33 2.00 -0.08 -4.22
C VAL A 33 0.89 -1.09 -3.88
N LEU A 34 -0.08 -0.71 -3.04
CA LEU A 34 -1.20 -1.60 -2.67
C LEU A 34 -2.07 -1.95 -3.88
N TYR A 35 -2.32 -1.00 -4.78
CA TYR A 35 -3.03 -1.27 -6.03
C TYR A 35 -2.24 -2.23 -6.91
N ARG A 36 -0.94 -1.99 -7.12
CA ARG A 36 -0.09 -2.86 -7.95
C ARG A 36 -0.05 -4.29 -7.40
N ARG A 37 0.09 -4.47 -6.09
CA ARG A 37 0.03 -5.79 -5.42
C ARG A 37 -1.31 -6.49 -5.62
N LYS A 38 -2.44 -5.78 -5.43
CA LYS A 38 -3.79 -6.33 -5.65
C LYS A 38 -3.98 -6.83 -7.09
N HIS A 39 -3.42 -6.12 -8.07
CA HIS A 39 -3.57 -6.43 -9.50
C HIS A 39 -2.37 -7.17 -10.09
N LYS A 40 -1.50 -7.74 -9.25
CA LYS A 40 -0.30 -8.51 -9.65
C LYS A 40 0.59 -7.78 -10.67
N LYS A 41 0.68 -6.46 -10.61
CA LYS A 41 1.49 -5.64 -11.54
C LYS A 41 2.95 -5.63 -11.08
N GLY A 42 3.86 -6.01 -11.97
CA GLY A 42 5.31 -6.00 -11.73
C GLY A 42 5.74 -6.88 -10.56
N GLN A 43 5.03 -7.98 -10.34
CA GLN A 43 5.65 -9.12 -9.68
C GLN A 43 6.45 -9.82 -10.79
N GLU A 44 7.77 -9.84 -10.67
CA GLU A 44 8.51 -10.94 -11.24
C GLU A 44 8.03 -12.20 -10.50
N GLU A 45 7.85 -13.31 -11.20
CA GLU A 45 7.62 -14.59 -10.55
C GLU A 45 8.86 -14.88 -9.70
N GLU A 46 8.87 -14.45 -8.44
CA GLU A 46 9.72 -15.07 -7.44
C GLU A 46 9.32 -16.54 -7.45
N GLN A 47 10.11 -17.36 -8.14
CA GLN A 47 10.01 -18.80 -8.10
C GLN A 47 9.90 -19.16 -6.63
N THR A 48 8.72 -19.60 -6.20
CA THR A 48 8.49 -20.06 -4.85
C THR A 48 9.55 -21.11 -4.56
N LYS A 49 10.58 -20.74 -3.79
CA LYS A 49 11.63 -21.67 -3.38
C LYS A 49 10.94 -22.73 -2.54
N LYS A 50 10.66 -23.88 -3.15
CA LYS A 50 10.11 -25.04 -2.46
C LYS A 50 11.16 -25.45 -1.42
N ARG A 51 10.85 -25.28 -0.13
CA ARG A 51 11.65 -25.88 0.95
C ARG A 51 11.54 -27.39 0.78
N THR A 52 12.63 -28.05 0.41
CA THR A 52 12.76 -29.49 0.58
C THR A 52 12.74 -29.80 2.08
N ARG A 53 11.94 -30.78 2.48
CA ARG A 53 11.84 -31.26 3.86
C ARG A 53 13.08 -32.06 4.23
#